data_AF-A0A8K0MQP9-F1
#
_entry.id   AF-A0A8K0MQP9-F1
#
_cell.length_a   1.000
_cell.length_b   1.000
_cell.length_c   1.000
_cell.angle_alpha   90.00
_cell.angle_beta   90.00
_cell.angle_gamma   90.00
#
_symmetry.space_group_name_H-M   'P 1'
#
loop_
_entity.id
_entity.type
_entity.pdbx_description
1 polymer ?
#
loop_
_entity_poly.entity_id
_entity_poly.type
_entity_poly.pdbx_seq_one_letter_code
_entity_poly.pdbx_strand_id
1 'polypeptide(L)'
;MANTSNNAVGVDNTFRRKFDREEFLEKAREREKQEAEGKTKSKSKGPPVQRKPLKHRDYEVDLESRLGKTQVVTPVAPLSQQAGYYCSVCECVVKDSANYLDHINGKKHQRALGMSMRVERASLKQVKERFEVLKKRKAPGSFTEEDLDERILKQQQEEEERKRQRRERKKEKKKEKVEEEEETDVDPDVAAMMGFGGFRSTKK
;
A
#
# COMPACT_ATOMS: atom_id res chain seq x y z
N MET A 1 -22.06 84.05 -21.85
CA MET A 1 -21.54 83.96 -20.48
C MET A 1 -21.57 82.50 -20.08
N ALA A 2 -20.40 81.96 -19.78
CA ALA A 2 -20.19 80.56 -19.45
C ALA A 2 -20.74 80.24 -18.05
N ASN A 3 -21.54 79.17 -17.93
CA ASN A 3 -21.84 78.55 -16.65
C ASN A 3 -21.29 77.13 -16.67
N THR A 4 -19.98 77.03 -16.49
CA THR A 4 -19.28 75.82 -16.06
C THR A 4 -19.50 75.67 -14.56
N SER A 5 -20.41 74.80 -14.15
CA SER A 5 -20.53 74.39 -12.74
C SER A 5 -19.99 72.96 -12.59
N ASN A 6 -18.76 72.92 -12.08
CA ASN A 6 -18.01 71.80 -11.53
C ASN A 6 -18.85 70.59 -11.10
N ASN A 7 -18.64 69.45 -11.75
CA ASN A 7 -19.03 68.15 -11.19
C ASN A 7 -18.08 67.83 -10.02
N ALA A 8 -18.61 67.88 -8.81
CA ALA A 8 -17.93 67.39 -7.62
C ALA A 8 -17.81 65.86 -7.70
N VAL A 9 -16.60 65.34 -7.54
CA VAL A 9 -16.31 63.91 -7.45
C VAL A 9 -16.71 63.45 -6.05
N GLY A 10 -17.99 63.16 -5.87
CA GLY A 10 -18.56 62.54 -4.68
C GLY A 10 -19.55 61.48 -5.11
N VAL A 11 -19.23 60.20 -4.89
CA VAL A 11 -20.16 59.11 -5.18
C VAL A 11 -21.21 59.08 -4.08
N ASP A 12 -22.35 59.73 -4.32
CA ASP A 12 -23.53 59.66 -3.46
C ASP A 12 -24.13 58.25 -3.50
N ASN A 13 -23.75 57.43 -2.51
CA ASN A 13 -24.13 56.02 -2.35
C ASN A 13 -25.56 55.80 -1.80
N THR A 14 -26.49 56.71 -2.12
CA THR A 14 -27.91 56.63 -1.69
C THR A 14 -28.88 56.45 -2.86
N PHE A 15 -28.41 56.47 -4.11
CA PHE A 15 -29.24 56.13 -5.25
C PHE A 15 -29.30 54.61 -5.50
N ARG A 16 -30.52 54.10 -5.68
CA ARG A 16 -30.80 52.73 -6.09
C ARG A 16 -29.98 52.42 -7.34
N ARG A 17 -29.03 51.47 -7.23
CA ARG A 17 -28.12 51.06 -8.33
C ARG A 17 -28.91 50.90 -9.63
N LYS A 18 -28.71 51.82 -10.58
CA LYS A 18 -29.26 51.70 -11.92
C LYS A 18 -28.35 50.70 -12.64
N PHE A 19 -28.91 49.57 -13.02
CA PHE A 19 -28.19 48.60 -13.84
C PHE A 19 -28.09 49.15 -15.24
N ASP A 20 -26.88 49.42 -15.70
CA ASP A 20 -26.60 49.88 -17.06
C ASP A 20 -26.82 48.70 -18.01
N ARG A 21 -27.93 48.73 -18.75
CA ARG A 21 -28.40 47.60 -19.58
C ARG A 21 -27.35 47.16 -20.62
N GLU A 22 -26.55 48.08 -21.13
CA GLU A 22 -25.55 47.82 -22.16
C GLU A 22 -24.37 46.98 -21.62
N GLU A 23 -23.84 47.34 -20.45
CA GLU A 23 -22.75 46.60 -19.81
C GLU A 23 -23.17 45.15 -19.50
N PHE A 24 -24.40 44.96 -19.01
CA PHE A 24 -24.91 43.62 -18.72
C PHE A 24 -25.19 42.81 -19.99
N LEU A 25 -25.56 43.45 -21.10
CA LEU A 25 -25.72 42.79 -22.40
C LEU A 25 -24.37 42.41 -23.01
N GLU A 26 -23.33 43.22 -22.84
CA GLU A 26 -21.97 42.88 -23.27
C GLU A 26 -21.40 41.75 -22.43
N LYS A 27 -21.57 41.80 -21.11
CA LYS A 27 -21.17 40.74 -20.19
C LYS A 27 -21.90 39.42 -20.44
N ALA A 28 -23.17 39.47 -20.85
CA ALA A 28 -23.92 38.30 -21.29
C ALA A 28 -23.37 37.73 -22.62
N ARG A 29 -23.07 38.61 -23.60
CA ARG A 29 -22.45 38.22 -24.88
C ARG A 29 -21.05 37.64 -24.72
N GLU A 30 -20.25 38.16 -23.79
CA GLU A 30 -18.93 37.60 -23.47
C GLU A 30 -19.05 36.21 -22.83
N ARG A 31 -20.00 36.02 -21.92
CA ARG A 31 -20.26 34.68 -21.34
C ARG A 31 -20.70 33.69 -22.41
N GLU A 32 -21.58 34.10 -23.32
CA GLU A 32 -22.03 33.25 -24.43
C GLU A 32 -20.89 32.91 -25.40
N LYS A 33 -20.01 33.87 -25.72
CA LYS A 33 -18.80 33.63 -26.51
C LYS A 33 -17.84 32.66 -25.83
N GLN A 34 -17.59 32.81 -24.52
CA GLN A 34 -16.73 31.90 -23.77
C GLN A 34 -17.30 30.47 -23.71
N GLU A 35 -18.62 30.32 -23.53
CA GLU A 35 -19.29 29.02 -23.58
C GLU A 35 -19.25 28.40 -24.99
N ALA A 36 -19.43 29.21 -26.03
CA ALA A 36 -19.34 28.78 -27.43
C ALA A 36 -17.91 28.37 -27.82
N GLU A 37 -16.90 29.10 -27.37
CA GLU A 37 -15.48 28.76 -27.54
C GLU A 37 -15.09 27.48 -26.80
N GLY A 38 -15.63 27.25 -25.59
CA GLY A 38 -15.47 25.98 -24.87
C GLY A 38 -16.14 24.80 -25.58
N LYS A 39 -17.32 25.00 -26.17
CA LYS A 39 -18.04 23.98 -26.95
C LYS A 39 -17.39 23.69 -28.31
N THR A 40 -16.81 24.68 -28.96
CA THR A 40 -16.15 24.51 -30.26
C THR A 40 -14.78 23.85 -30.11
N LYS A 41 -13.98 24.24 -29.10
CA LYS A 41 -12.71 23.56 -28.76
C LYS A 41 -12.88 22.09 -28.35
N SER A 42 -14.02 21.74 -27.74
CA SER A 42 -14.34 20.34 -27.41
C SER A 42 -14.86 19.50 -28.59
N LYS A 43 -15.37 20.15 -29.65
CA LYS A 43 -15.80 19.52 -30.90
C LYS A 43 -14.71 19.46 -31.97
N SER A 44 -13.73 20.37 -31.95
CA SER A 44 -12.51 20.29 -32.77
C SER A 44 -11.53 19.25 -32.19
N LYS A 45 -11.99 18.00 -32.08
CA LYS A 45 -11.09 16.87 -31.85
C LYS A 45 -10.26 16.75 -33.12
N GLY A 46 -8.96 17.05 -33.01
CA GLY A 46 -8.00 16.89 -34.08
C GLY A 46 -7.98 15.47 -34.69
N PRO A 47 -7.13 15.24 -35.69
CA PRO A 47 -7.05 13.95 -36.38
C PRO A 47 -6.93 12.79 -35.36
N PRO A 48 -7.57 11.64 -35.63
CA PRO A 48 -7.63 10.54 -34.67
C PRO A 48 -6.22 10.09 -34.31
N VAL A 49 -5.74 10.55 -33.16
CA VAL A 49 -4.43 10.19 -32.64
C VAL A 49 -4.44 8.69 -32.47
N GLN A 50 -3.65 7.99 -33.29
CA GLN A 50 -3.46 6.55 -33.16
C GLN A 50 -2.79 6.31 -31.81
N ARG A 51 -3.60 5.96 -30.83
CA ARG A 51 -3.14 5.67 -29.48
C ARG A 51 -2.34 4.38 -29.51
N LYS A 52 -1.19 4.42 -28.84
CA LYS A 52 -0.33 3.24 -28.71
C LYS A 52 -1.14 2.09 -28.06
N PRO A 53 -0.87 0.84 -28.47
CA PRO A 53 -1.55 -0.33 -27.91
C PRO A 53 -1.24 -0.48 -26.41
N LEU A 54 -2.11 -1.21 -25.72
CA LEU A 54 -2.02 -1.41 -24.27
C LEU A 54 -0.72 -2.16 -23.92
N LYS A 55 0.13 -1.53 -23.12
CA LYS A 55 1.29 -2.19 -22.49
C LYS A 55 0.95 -2.64 -21.07
N HIS A 56 1.61 -3.70 -20.62
CA HIS A 56 1.58 -4.05 -19.19
C HIS A 56 2.29 -2.97 -18.36
N ARG A 57 1.88 -2.82 -17.10
CA ARG A 57 2.54 -1.92 -16.16
C ARG A 57 3.86 -2.53 -15.71
N ASP A 58 4.90 -1.70 -15.66
CA ASP A 58 6.24 -2.10 -15.23
C ASP A 58 6.49 -1.82 -13.73
N TYR A 59 5.53 -1.19 -13.04
CA TYR A 59 5.62 -0.87 -11.61
C TYR A 59 4.46 -1.51 -10.84
N GLU A 60 4.76 -1.94 -9.61
CA GLU A 60 3.77 -2.41 -8.65
C GLU A 60 3.07 -1.22 -7.98
N VAL A 61 1.78 -1.37 -7.70
CA VAL A 61 0.98 -0.30 -7.11
C VAL A 61 0.96 -0.50 -5.60
N ASP A 62 1.66 0.38 -4.87
CA ASP A 62 1.79 0.28 -3.42
C ASP A 62 0.51 0.71 -2.70
N LEU A 63 -0.36 -0.25 -2.41
CA LEU A 63 -1.60 -0.04 -1.63
C LEU A 63 -1.38 -0.14 -0.12
N GLU A 64 -0.25 -0.73 0.30
CA GLU A 64 0.00 -1.11 1.70
C GLU A 64 0.63 0.01 2.54
N SER A 65 1.29 0.97 1.90
CA SER A 65 2.06 2.03 2.56
C SER A 65 1.21 2.95 3.47
N ARG A 66 -0.11 2.95 3.29
CA ARG A 66 -1.08 3.76 4.05
C ARG A 66 -1.95 2.93 5.01
N LEU A 67 -1.74 1.63 5.11
CA LEU A 67 -2.45 0.79 6.07
C LEU A 67 -2.00 1.10 7.50
N GLY A 68 -2.95 1.22 8.43
CA GLY A 68 -2.69 1.47 9.85
C GLY A 68 -2.26 2.90 10.22
N LYS A 69 -2.16 3.83 9.25
CA LYS A 69 -1.82 5.23 9.51
C LYS A 69 -3.08 6.08 9.64
N THR A 70 -3.27 6.75 10.77
CA THR A 70 -4.34 7.74 10.96
C THR A 70 -3.87 9.11 10.48
N GLN A 71 -4.49 9.63 9.43
CA GLN A 71 -4.18 10.97 8.89
C GLN A 71 -5.35 11.91 9.20
N VAL A 72 -5.04 13.05 9.83
CA VAL A 72 -6.02 14.12 10.07
C VAL A 72 -6.26 14.84 8.75
N VAL A 73 -7.48 14.74 8.22
CA VAL A 73 -7.88 15.41 6.97
C VAL A 73 -8.51 16.76 7.32
N THR A 74 -7.88 17.84 6.87
CA THR A 74 -8.50 19.18 6.89
C THR A 74 -9.27 19.41 5.58
N PRO A 75 -10.41 20.14 5.60
CA PRO A 75 -11.23 20.36 4.41
C PRO A 75 -10.56 21.24 3.34
N VAL A 76 -9.47 21.94 3.70
CA VAL A 76 -8.70 22.83 2.81
C VAL A 76 -7.43 22.14 2.26
N ALA A 77 -7.13 20.90 2.69
CA ALA A 77 -5.95 20.19 2.22
C ALA A 77 -6.05 19.83 0.72
N PRO A 78 -4.93 19.87 -0.02
CA PRO A 78 -4.88 19.46 -1.43
C PRO A 78 -5.39 18.02 -1.59
N LEU A 79 -6.04 17.71 -2.71
CA LEU A 79 -6.66 16.40 -2.99
C LEU A 79 -5.71 15.20 -2.78
N SER A 80 -4.40 15.40 -2.91
CA SER A 80 -3.37 14.38 -2.69
C SER A 80 -3.21 13.95 -1.23
N GLN A 81 -3.60 14.81 -0.28
CA GLN A 81 -3.55 14.59 1.17
C GLN A 81 -4.93 14.26 1.77
N GLN A 82 -5.97 14.20 0.94
CA GLN A 82 -7.28 13.72 1.41
C GLN A 82 -7.23 12.21 1.64
N ALA A 83 -8.08 11.73 2.56
CA ALA A 83 -8.20 10.31 2.83
C ALA A 83 -8.63 9.54 1.56
N GLY A 84 -7.72 8.71 1.05
CA GLY A 84 -7.93 7.87 -0.12
C GLY A 84 -6.67 7.68 -0.97
N TYR A 85 -6.85 7.00 -2.10
CA TYR A 85 -5.88 6.85 -3.17
C TYR A 85 -6.06 7.99 -4.18
N TYR A 86 -4.98 8.72 -4.45
CA TYR A 86 -4.99 9.84 -5.38
C TYR A 86 -4.43 9.42 -6.74
N CYS A 87 -5.19 9.68 -7.81
CA CYS A 87 -4.71 9.49 -9.18
C CYS A 87 -4.23 10.83 -9.76
N SER A 88 -2.94 10.92 -10.12
CA SER A 88 -2.34 12.13 -10.70
C SER A 88 -2.84 12.47 -12.11
N VAL A 89 -3.27 11.46 -12.87
CA VAL A 89 -3.68 11.64 -14.27
C VAL A 89 -5.12 12.16 -14.39
N CYS A 90 -5.98 11.79 -13.44
CA CYS A 90 -7.41 12.14 -13.47
C CYS A 90 -7.81 13.11 -12.37
N GLU A 91 -6.86 13.54 -11.52
CA GLU A 91 -7.08 14.47 -10.40
C GLU A 91 -8.26 14.08 -9.50
N CYS A 92 -8.48 12.77 -9.31
CA CYS A 92 -9.58 12.25 -8.50
C CYS A 92 -9.05 11.44 -7.32
N VAL A 93 -9.75 11.59 -6.18
CA VAL A 93 -9.51 10.78 -4.98
C VAL A 93 -10.50 9.62 -4.98
N VAL A 94 -9.96 8.41 -4.90
CA VAL A 94 -10.72 7.17 -4.81
C VAL A 94 -10.53 6.60 -3.41
N LYS A 95 -11.62 6.28 -2.73
CA LYS A 95 -11.59 5.87 -1.31
C LYS A 95 -11.11 4.42 -1.12
N ASP A 96 -11.48 3.54 -2.05
CA ASP A 96 -11.21 2.11 -1.96
C ASP A 96 -10.04 1.67 -2.85
N SER A 97 -9.31 0.65 -2.43
CA SER A 97 -8.19 0.08 -3.19
C SER A 97 -8.66 -0.59 -4.49
N ALA A 98 -9.75 -1.35 -4.44
CA ALA A 98 -10.34 -2.00 -5.60
C ALA A 98 -10.79 -0.96 -6.65
N ASN A 99 -11.49 0.08 -6.19
CA ASN A 99 -11.94 1.15 -7.08
C ASN A 99 -10.76 1.96 -7.65
N TYR A 100 -9.64 2.09 -6.93
CA TYR A 100 -8.43 2.71 -7.46
C TYR A 100 -7.79 1.86 -8.56
N LEU A 101 -7.73 0.53 -8.39
CA LEU A 101 -7.26 -0.38 -9.44
C LEU A 101 -8.16 -0.33 -10.68
N ASP A 102 -9.48 -0.31 -10.49
CA ASP A 102 -10.46 -0.17 -11.58
C ASP A 102 -10.38 1.21 -12.26
N HIS A 103 -10.08 2.26 -11.48
CA HIS A 103 -9.87 3.60 -12.02
C HIS A 103 -8.65 3.64 -12.94
N ILE A 104 -7.49 3.13 -12.51
CA ILE A 104 -6.27 3.12 -13.34
C ILE A 104 -6.45 2.21 -14.56
N ASN A 105 -7.21 1.10 -14.44
CA ASN A 105 -7.58 0.24 -15.58
C ASN A 105 -8.70 0.82 -16.45
N GLY A 106 -9.32 1.92 -16.03
CA GLY A 106 -10.49 2.50 -16.67
C GLY A 106 -10.17 3.13 -18.03
N LYS A 107 -11.13 3.06 -18.95
CA LYS A 107 -11.05 3.70 -20.28
C LYS A 107 -10.74 5.20 -20.24
N LYS A 108 -11.13 5.89 -19.18
CA LYS A 108 -10.88 7.34 -19.00
C LYS A 108 -9.42 7.60 -18.65
N HIS A 109 -8.87 6.87 -17.69
CA HIS A 109 -7.47 6.97 -17.28
C HIS A 109 -6.52 6.58 -18.43
N GLN A 110 -6.76 5.42 -19.06
CA GLN A 110 -5.95 4.93 -20.18
C GLN A 110 -5.98 5.89 -21.38
N ARG A 111 -7.11 6.57 -21.58
CA ARG A 111 -7.28 7.58 -22.63
C ARG A 111 -6.47 8.84 -22.36
N ALA A 112 -6.41 9.28 -21.10
CA ALA A 112 -5.57 10.41 -20.70
C ALA A 112 -4.07 10.07 -20.83
N LEU A 113 -3.68 8.82 -20.58
CA LEU A 113 -2.33 8.30 -20.86
C LEU A 113 -2.02 8.11 -22.35
N GLY A 114 -2.97 8.35 -23.26
CA GLY A 114 -2.75 8.21 -24.70
C GLY A 114 -2.65 6.76 -25.19
N MET A 115 -3.07 5.80 -24.38
CA MET A 115 -3.12 4.37 -24.73
C MET A 115 -4.53 3.94 -25.12
N SER A 116 -4.64 2.98 -26.03
CA SER A 116 -5.91 2.31 -26.34
C SER A 116 -6.02 1.00 -25.56
N MET A 117 -7.22 0.59 -25.18
CA MET A 117 -7.45 -0.71 -24.53
C MET A 117 -7.29 -1.91 -25.49
N ARG A 118 -6.93 -1.68 -26.76
CA ARG A 118 -6.69 -2.77 -27.71
C ARG A 118 -5.29 -3.34 -27.44
N VAL A 119 -5.25 -4.62 -27.12
CA VAL A 119 -4.03 -5.41 -26.99
C VAL A 119 -3.65 -5.97 -28.36
N GLU A 120 -2.35 -5.99 -28.67
CA GLU A 120 -1.86 -6.64 -29.88
C GLU A 120 -2.02 -8.16 -29.79
N ARG A 121 -2.20 -8.82 -30.94
CA ARG A 121 -2.24 -10.28 -30.99
C ARG A 121 -0.84 -10.84 -30.75
N ALA A 122 -0.75 -11.87 -29.92
CA ALA A 122 0.51 -12.52 -29.60
C ALA A 122 1.11 -13.20 -30.84
N SER A 123 2.43 -13.04 -31.03
CA SER A 123 3.19 -13.74 -32.07
C SER A 123 3.89 -14.99 -31.53
N LEU A 124 4.24 -15.94 -32.41
CA LEU A 124 4.95 -17.17 -32.03
C LEU A 124 6.28 -16.90 -31.31
N LYS A 125 6.99 -15.83 -31.71
CA LYS A 125 8.26 -15.42 -31.08
C LYS A 125 8.05 -14.96 -29.64
N GLN A 126 7.05 -14.11 -29.40
CA GLN A 126 6.69 -13.63 -28.06
C GLN A 126 6.29 -14.77 -27.13
N VAL A 127 5.60 -15.79 -27.65
CA VAL A 127 5.22 -16.97 -26.87
C VAL A 127 6.46 -17.78 -26.45
N LYS A 128 7.41 -18.01 -27.37
CA LYS A 128 8.67 -18.69 -27.04
C LYS A 128 9.48 -17.94 -25.98
N GLU A 129 9.64 -16.64 -26.14
CA GLU A 129 10.33 -15.78 -25.16
C GLU A 129 9.65 -15.82 -23.78
N ARG A 130 8.31 -15.77 -23.73
CA ARG A 130 7.56 -15.91 -22.48
C ARG A 130 7.76 -17.27 -21.83
N PHE A 131 7.79 -18.36 -22.61
CA PHE A 131 8.10 -19.69 -22.10
C PHE A 131 9.52 -19.79 -21.54
N GLU A 132 10.50 -19.15 -22.18
CA GLU A 132 11.87 -19.10 -21.67
C GLU A 132 11.95 -18.30 -20.35
N VAL A 133 11.29 -17.15 -20.26
CA VAL A 133 11.21 -16.37 -19.02
C VAL A 133 10.52 -17.17 -17.90
N LEU A 134 9.43 -17.88 -18.22
CA LEU A 134 8.72 -18.71 -17.25
C LEU A 134 9.58 -19.92 -16.81
N LYS A 135 10.30 -20.56 -17.73
CA LYS A 135 11.25 -21.63 -17.37
C LYS A 135 12.36 -21.10 -16.46
N LYS A 136 12.93 -19.94 -16.77
CA LYS A 136 13.95 -19.27 -15.92
C LYS A 136 13.39 -18.85 -14.56
N ARG A 137 12.15 -18.36 -14.49
CA ARG A 137 11.46 -18.01 -13.24
C ARG A 137 10.95 -19.21 -12.43
N LYS A 138 10.80 -20.38 -13.06
CA LYS A 138 10.41 -21.63 -12.38
C LYS A 138 11.62 -22.41 -11.86
N ALA A 139 12.82 -22.13 -12.39
CA ALA A 139 14.08 -22.70 -11.91
C ALA A 139 14.45 -22.38 -10.43
N PRO A 140 14.01 -21.28 -9.78
CA PRO A 140 14.23 -21.05 -8.35
C PRO A 140 13.08 -21.58 -7.47
N GLY A 141 12.34 -22.60 -7.92
CA GLY A 141 11.12 -23.06 -7.24
C GLY A 141 10.80 -24.55 -7.37
N SER A 142 11.69 -25.38 -7.93
CA SER A 142 11.73 -26.77 -7.49
C SER A 142 12.44 -26.75 -6.16
N PHE A 143 11.67 -26.80 -5.07
CA PHE A 143 12.15 -27.27 -3.78
C PHE A 143 12.97 -28.54 -4.07
N THR A 144 14.30 -28.43 -4.07
CA THR A 144 15.15 -29.59 -4.33
C THR A 144 15.02 -30.51 -3.11
N GLU A 145 15.19 -31.82 -3.28
CA GLU A 145 15.23 -32.76 -2.16
C GLU A 145 16.28 -32.32 -1.11
N GLU A 146 17.32 -31.62 -1.58
CA GLU A 146 18.36 -30.97 -0.81
C GLU A 146 17.82 -29.89 0.17
N ASP A 147 16.82 -29.09 -0.21
CA ASP A 147 16.19 -28.09 0.69
C ASP A 147 15.34 -28.74 1.80
N LEU A 148 14.81 -29.96 1.56
CA LEU A 148 14.10 -30.74 2.59
C LEU A 148 15.08 -31.34 3.56
N ASP A 149 16.16 -31.93 3.06
CA ASP A 149 17.22 -32.55 3.86
C ASP A 149 17.92 -31.52 4.75
N GLU A 150 18.22 -30.31 4.22
CA GLU A 150 18.77 -29.22 5.04
C GLU A 150 17.82 -28.77 6.16
N ARG A 151 16.50 -28.78 5.90
CA ARG A 151 15.50 -28.42 6.90
C ARG A 151 15.36 -29.50 7.97
N ILE A 152 15.44 -30.78 7.59
CA ILE A 152 15.43 -31.92 8.50
C ILE A 152 16.70 -31.93 9.37
N LEU A 153 17.87 -31.66 8.78
CA LEU A 153 19.14 -31.57 9.51
C LEU A 153 19.15 -30.43 10.52
N LYS A 154 18.62 -29.24 10.16
CA LYS A 154 18.49 -28.11 11.10
C LYS A 154 17.54 -28.44 12.26
N GLN A 155 16.42 -29.12 11.99
CA GLN A 155 15.51 -29.57 13.05
C GLN A 155 16.16 -30.61 13.98
N GLN A 156 16.92 -31.56 13.43
CA GLN A 156 17.66 -32.55 14.22
C GLN A 156 18.75 -31.91 15.07
N GLN A 157 19.49 -30.94 14.53
CA GLN A 157 20.50 -30.18 15.26
C GLN A 157 19.89 -29.36 16.40
N GLU A 158 18.76 -28.68 16.17
CA GLU A 158 18.06 -27.94 17.23
C GLU A 158 17.52 -28.88 18.32
N GLU A 159 17.01 -30.06 17.94
CA GLU A 159 16.56 -31.08 18.90
C GLU A 159 17.73 -31.64 19.72
N GLU A 160 18.87 -31.92 19.08
CA GLU A 160 20.09 -32.36 19.75
C GLU A 160 20.62 -31.29 20.70
N GLU A 161 20.67 -30.03 20.30
CA GLU A 161 21.09 -28.91 21.15
C GLU A 161 20.15 -28.74 22.34
N ARG A 162 18.82 -28.79 22.12
CA ARG A 162 17.84 -28.79 23.22
C ARG A 162 18.05 -29.97 24.17
N LYS A 163 18.38 -31.16 23.65
CA LYS A 163 18.66 -32.35 24.45
C LYS A 163 19.98 -32.23 25.21
N ARG A 164 21.01 -31.61 24.64
CA ARG A 164 22.29 -31.29 25.29
C ARG A 164 22.09 -30.25 26.39
N GLN A 165 21.43 -29.14 26.11
CA GLN A 165 21.07 -28.12 27.10
C GLN A 165 20.21 -28.71 28.23
N ARG A 166 19.28 -29.62 27.93
CA ARG A 166 18.49 -30.32 28.97
C ARG A 166 19.35 -31.29 29.79
N ARG A 167 20.38 -31.91 29.21
CA ARG A 167 21.33 -32.77 29.93
C ARG A 167 22.29 -31.95 30.80
N GLU A 168 22.76 -30.81 30.31
CA GLU A 168 23.63 -29.88 31.05
C GLU A 168 22.86 -29.24 32.21
N ARG A 169 21.66 -28.70 31.98
CA ARG A 169 20.78 -28.21 33.06
C ARG A 169 20.45 -29.28 34.10
N LYS A 170 20.38 -30.57 33.70
CA LYS A 170 20.19 -31.68 34.66
C LYS A 170 21.47 -32.03 35.44
N LYS A 171 22.65 -31.84 34.84
CA LYS A 171 23.94 -32.05 35.49
C LYS A 171 24.26 -30.90 36.44
N GLU A 172 24.00 -29.66 36.05
CA GLU A 172 24.12 -28.46 36.90
C GLU A 172 23.19 -28.58 38.10
N LYS A 173 21.90 -28.87 37.89
CA LYS A 173 20.96 -29.12 39.00
C LYS A 173 21.34 -30.30 39.90
N LYS A 174 22.13 -31.26 39.41
CA LYS A 174 22.65 -32.35 40.24
C LYS A 174 23.89 -31.93 41.01
N LYS A 175 24.76 -31.10 40.41
CA LYS A 175 25.94 -30.52 41.08
C LYS A 175 25.52 -29.52 42.14
N GLU A 176 24.59 -28.60 41.83
CA GLU A 176 23.99 -27.68 42.80
C GLU A 176 23.33 -28.44 43.95
N LYS A 177 22.61 -29.53 43.67
CA LYS A 177 22.02 -30.36 44.73
C LYS A 177 23.06 -31.09 45.58
N VAL A 178 24.17 -31.53 44.98
CA VAL A 178 25.26 -32.20 45.71
C VAL A 178 26.07 -31.19 46.52
N GLU A 179 26.29 -29.98 46.02
CA GLU A 179 26.90 -28.86 46.75
C GLU A 179 25.97 -28.36 47.88
N GLU A 180 24.65 -28.33 47.66
CA GLU A 180 23.63 -28.02 48.68
C GLU A 180 23.49 -29.15 49.72
N GLU A 181 23.65 -30.43 49.33
CA GLU A 181 23.77 -31.58 50.24
C GLU A 181 25.11 -31.59 51.01
N GLU A 182 26.20 -31.08 50.42
CA GLU A 182 27.48 -30.90 51.12
C GLU A 182 27.45 -29.73 52.11
N GLU A 183 26.66 -28.69 51.85
CA GLU A 183 26.42 -27.59 52.81
C GLU A 183 25.32 -27.92 53.84
N THR A 184 24.46 -28.90 53.58
CA THR A 184 23.45 -29.38 54.51
C THR A 184 23.67 -30.86 54.82
N ASP A 185 24.65 -31.12 55.68
CA ASP A 185 24.87 -32.40 56.34
C ASP A 185 23.65 -32.72 57.23
N VAL A 186 22.57 -33.19 56.61
CA VAL A 186 21.32 -33.54 57.29
C VAL A 186 21.42 -34.99 57.75
N ASP A 187 21.46 -35.14 59.07
CA ASP A 187 21.51 -36.39 59.82
C ASP A 187 20.64 -37.52 59.19
N PRO A 188 21.14 -38.78 59.16
CA PRO A 188 20.44 -39.94 58.61
C PRO A 188 19.07 -40.24 59.23
N ASP A 189 18.74 -39.64 60.39
CA ASP A 189 17.43 -39.73 61.04
C ASP A 189 16.34 -38.90 60.33
N VAL A 190 16.69 -37.79 59.66
CA VAL A 190 15.72 -36.95 58.93
C VAL A 190 15.36 -37.58 57.58
N ALA A 191 16.28 -38.30 56.93
CA ALA A 191 16.02 -39.05 55.70
C ALA A 191 15.06 -40.24 55.92
N ALA A 192 15.10 -40.85 57.12
CA ALA A 192 14.12 -41.82 57.56
C ALA A 192 12.74 -41.18 57.85
N MET A 193 12.73 -39.95 58.37
CA MET A 193 11.50 -39.19 58.63
C MET A 193 10.83 -38.65 57.35
N MET A 194 11.61 -38.38 56.29
CA MET A 194 11.14 -37.95 54.96
C MET A 194 10.84 -39.10 53.96
N GLY A 195 10.90 -40.36 54.39
CA GLY A 195 10.38 -41.49 53.62
C GLY A 195 11.25 -42.00 52.45
N PHE A 196 12.55 -41.67 52.43
CA PHE A 196 13.49 -42.21 51.42
C PHE A 196 13.98 -43.64 51.73
N GLY A 197 13.64 -44.18 52.90
CA GLY A 197 13.93 -45.55 53.28
C GLY A 197 12.80 -46.53 52.94
N GLY A 198 12.64 -46.95 51.68
CA GLY A 198 11.77 -48.10 51.40
C GLY A 198 11.22 -48.30 49.99
N PHE A 199 12.07 -48.58 49.00
CA PHE A 199 11.63 -49.31 47.80
C PHE A 199 12.20 -50.74 47.86
N ARG A 200 11.51 -51.61 48.61
CA ARG A 200 11.72 -53.06 48.53
C ARG A 200 11.23 -53.54 47.16
N SER A 201 12.17 -53.98 46.32
CA SER A 201 11.88 -54.73 45.10
C SER A 201 11.11 -56.01 45.44
N THR A 202 9.81 -56.07 45.15
CA THR A 202 9.06 -57.33 45.14
C THR A 202 9.36 -58.07 43.84
N LYS A 203 10.12 -59.16 43.96
CA LYS A 203 10.31 -60.16 42.92
C LYS A 203 9.09 -61.09 42.95
N LYS A 204 8.24 -61.02 41.93
CA LYS A 204 7.35 -62.07 41.43
C LYS A 204 6.94 -61.73 40.01
#